data_AF-A0A3A5H8X9-F1
#
_entry.id   AF-A0A3A5H8X9-F1
#
_cell.length_a   1.000
_cell.length_b   1.000
_cell.length_c   1.000
_cell.angle_alpha   90.00
_cell.angle_beta   90.00
_cell.angle_gamma   90.00
#
_symmetry.space_group_name_H-M   'P 1'
#
loop_
_entity.id
_entity.type
_entity.pdbx_description
1 polymer ?
#
loop_
_entity_poly.entity_id
_entity_poly.type
_entity_poly.pdbx_seq_one_letter_code
_entity_poly.pdbx_strand_id
1 'polypeptide(L)'
;MSKMDNLRAMREARFEAAQKAAKPAAPRKAPVAPVAPAAAKDAAVTDAPEPADAAEPTEAGNCGHQSMNGRRCTREAGHAAKSHRYS
;
A
#
# COMPACT_ATOMS: atom_id res chain seq x y z
N MET A 1 -21.04 -4.24 34.91
CA MET A 1 -20.41 -4.90 33.75
C MET A 1 -18.91 -4.69 33.83
N SER A 2 -18.14 -5.76 33.86
CA SER A 2 -16.68 -5.65 33.84
C SER A 2 -16.21 -5.07 32.50
N LYS A 3 -15.00 -4.50 32.46
CA LYS A 3 -14.37 -4.03 31.21
C LYS A 3 -14.34 -5.12 30.13
N MET A 4 -14.23 -6.38 30.54
CA MET A 4 -14.22 -7.54 29.64
C MET A 4 -15.60 -7.82 29.04
N ASP A 5 -16.67 -7.57 29.78
CA ASP A 5 -18.04 -7.76 29.29
C ASP A 5 -18.38 -6.75 28.19
N ASN A 6 -17.94 -5.49 28.36
CA ASN A 6 -18.10 -4.46 27.33
C ASN A 6 -17.36 -4.80 26.02
N LEU A 7 -16.15 -5.36 26.12
CA LEU A 7 -15.38 -5.79 24.95
C LEU A 7 -15.99 -7.04 24.28
N ARG A 8 -16.61 -7.93 25.07
CA ARG A 8 -17.34 -9.09 24.55
C ARG A 8 -18.59 -8.65 23.79
N ALA A 9 -19.41 -7.77 24.38
CA ALA A 9 -20.61 -7.24 23.74
C ALA A 9 -20.32 -6.53 22.39
N MET A 10 -19.25 -5.72 22.34
CA MET A 10 -18.83 -5.06 21.10
C MET A 10 -18.38 -6.03 20.01
N ARG A 11 -17.76 -7.15 20.40
CA ARG A 11 -17.31 -8.18 19.45
C ARG A 11 -18.50 -8.97 18.90
N GLU A 12 -19.45 -9.32 19.76
CA GLU A 12 -20.67 -10.03 19.39
C GLU A 12 -21.54 -9.18 18.45
N ALA A 13 -21.73 -7.89 18.75
CA ALA A 13 -22.45 -6.97 17.87
C ALA A 13 -21.83 -6.85 16.46
N ARG A 14 -20.48 -6.83 16.38
CA ARG A 14 -19.78 -6.81 15.08
C ARG A 14 -19.94 -8.12 14.33
N PHE A 15 -19.91 -9.25 15.03
CA PHE A 15 -20.08 -10.56 14.43
C PHE A 15 -21.50 -10.73 13.86
N GLU A 16 -22.52 -10.31 14.61
CA GLU A 16 -23.90 -10.32 14.13
C GLU A 16 -24.11 -9.41 12.92
N ALA A 17 -23.53 -8.22 12.92
CA ALA A 17 -23.59 -7.31 11.77
C ALA A 17 -22.93 -7.90 10.52
N ALA A 18 -21.78 -8.56 10.68
CA ALA A 18 -21.08 -9.24 9.58
C ALA A 18 -21.87 -10.44 9.05
N GLN A 19 -22.47 -11.25 9.93
CA GLN A 19 -23.32 -12.38 9.56
C GLN A 19 -24.56 -11.92 8.79
N LYS A 20 -25.22 -10.84 9.23
CA LYS A 20 -26.39 -10.26 8.54
C LYS A 20 -26.03 -9.65 7.19
N ALA A 21 -24.81 -9.12 7.04
CA ALA A 21 -24.34 -8.52 5.79
C ALA A 21 -23.72 -9.52 4.81
N ALA A 22 -23.40 -10.74 5.26
CA ALA A 22 -22.80 -11.76 4.43
C ALA A 22 -23.81 -12.29 3.39
N LYS A 23 -23.69 -11.83 2.15
CA LYS A 23 -24.30 -12.48 0.99
C LYS A 23 -23.41 -13.66 0.57
N PRO A 24 -23.98 -14.80 0.15
CA PRO A 24 -23.18 -15.91 -0.37
C PRO A 24 -22.39 -15.43 -1.60
N ALA A 25 -21.07 -15.59 -1.54
CA ALA A 25 -20.20 -15.23 -2.65
C ALA A 25 -20.48 -16.16 -3.83
N ALA A 26 -20.83 -15.59 -4.98
CA ALA A 26 -20.97 -16.36 -6.22
C ALA A 26 -19.60 -16.98 -6.61
N PRO A 27 -19.59 -18.19 -7.18
CA PRO A 27 -18.34 -18.84 -7.59
C PRO A 27 -17.66 -18.02 -8.68
N ARG A 28 -16.40 -17.64 -8.43
CA ARG A 28 -15.58 -16.89 -9.38
C ARG A 28 -15.07 -17.82 -10.48
N LYS A 29 -15.33 -17.49 -11.75
CA LYS A 29 -14.76 -18.21 -12.90
C LYS A 29 -13.25 -17.95 -13.01
N ALA A 30 -12.50 -18.96 -13.41
CA ALA A 30 -11.05 -18.90 -13.56
C ALA A 30 -10.62 -17.93 -14.69
N PRO A 31 -9.52 -17.18 -14.52
CA PRO A 31 -9.00 -16.30 -15.56
C PRO A 31 -8.28 -17.11 -16.66
N VAL A 32 -8.49 -16.71 -17.92
CA VAL A 32 -7.79 -17.23 -19.11
C VAL A 32 -6.47 -16.46 -19.28
N ALA A 33 -5.38 -17.18 -19.58
CA ALA A 33 -4.05 -16.59 -19.74
C ALA A 33 -3.90 -15.80 -21.07
N PRO A 34 -3.22 -14.64 -21.08
CA PRO A 34 -2.93 -13.91 -22.32
C PRO A 34 -1.69 -14.46 -23.05
N VAL A 35 -1.74 -14.46 -24.39
CA VAL A 35 -0.63 -14.82 -25.29
C VAL A 35 0.28 -13.61 -25.50
N ALA A 36 1.60 -13.81 -25.41
CA ALA A 36 2.61 -12.75 -25.51
C ALA A 36 2.88 -12.32 -26.97
N PRO A 37 3.10 -11.01 -27.25
CA PRO A 37 3.62 -10.55 -28.53
C PRO A 37 5.16 -10.61 -28.60
N ALA A 38 5.67 -10.81 -29.82
CA ALA A 38 7.09 -10.98 -30.14
C ALA A 38 7.92 -9.69 -29.98
N ALA A 39 9.18 -9.86 -29.57
CA ALA A 39 10.14 -8.81 -29.26
C ALA A 39 10.60 -8.03 -30.50
N ALA A 40 10.57 -6.69 -30.42
CA ALA A 40 11.29 -5.80 -31.32
C ALA A 40 12.65 -5.44 -30.70
N LYS A 41 13.70 -5.51 -31.53
CA LYS A 41 15.08 -5.14 -31.23
C LYS A 41 15.33 -3.66 -31.58
N ASP A 42 16.47 -3.19 -31.06
CA ASP A 42 17.24 -2.00 -31.45
C ASP A 42 16.91 -0.69 -30.72
N ALA A 43 17.84 -0.24 -29.86
CA ALA A 43 18.89 0.71 -30.26
C ALA A 43 19.70 1.15 -29.03
N ALA A 44 21.02 1.09 -29.15
CA ALA A 44 21.97 1.63 -28.19
C ALA A 44 22.13 3.14 -28.37
N VAL A 45 22.15 3.93 -27.29
CA VAL A 45 22.99 5.14 -27.15
C VAL A 45 23.32 5.37 -25.67
N THR A 46 24.61 5.56 -25.44
CA THR A 46 25.36 6.05 -24.28
C THR A 46 24.80 7.34 -23.66
N ASP A 47 24.85 7.47 -22.34
CA ASP A 47 25.73 8.41 -21.63
C ASP A 47 25.39 8.37 -20.13
N ALA A 48 26.42 8.27 -19.29
CA ALA A 48 26.30 8.40 -17.85
C ALA A 48 27.06 9.67 -17.44
N PRO A 49 26.42 10.52 -16.61
CA PRO A 49 27.16 11.12 -15.51
C PRO A 49 26.56 10.80 -14.13
N GLU A 50 27.45 10.85 -13.14
CA GLU A 50 27.32 10.63 -11.70
C GLU A 50 26.13 11.32 -11.00
N PRO A 51 25.75 10.83 -9.80
CA PRO A 51 24.64 11.38 -9.04
C PRO A 51 25.07 12.65 -8.30
N ALA A 52 24.54 13.79 -8.72
CA ALA A 52 24.51 15.01 -7.93
C ALA A 52 23.06 15.47 -7.84
N ASP A 53 22.41 15.15 -6.72
CA ASP A 53 21.74 16.18 -5.92
C ASP A 53 21.36 15.56 -4.57
N ALA A 54 22.19 15.87 -3.59
CA ALA A 54 21.78 15.90 -2.20
C ALA A 54 20.71 16.99 -2.08
N ALA A 55 19.46 16.62 -2.32
CA ALA A 55 18.34 17.45 -1.93
C ALA A 55 18.38 17.56 -0.40
N GLU A 56 18.86 18.69 0.09
CA GLU A 56 18.63 19.10 1.47
C GLU A 56 17.14 18.93 1.77
N PRO A 57 16.76 18.23 2.86
CA PRO A 57 15.37 18.21 3.25
C PRO A 57 15.05 19.62 3.74
N THR A 58 14.58 20.47 2.83
CA THR A 58 13.75 21.60 3.19
C THR A 58 12.74 21.06 4.19
N GLU A 59 12.71 21.59 5.41
CA GLU A 59 11.87 21.13 6.51
C GLU A 59 10.35 21.24 6.20
N ALA A 60 10.00 21.70 4.99
CA ALA A 60 8.68 21.66 4.36
C ALA A 60 8.51 20.50 3.34
N GLY A 61 9.28 19.42 3.48
CA GLY A 61 9.28 18.26 2.58
C GLY A 61 8.34 17.14 3.04
N ASN A 62 7.78 16.42 2.08
CA ASN A 62 7.08 15.16 2.35
C ASN A 62 8.03 14.11 2.96
N CYS A 63 7.48 13.16 3.70
CA CYS A 63 8.19 12.23 4.57
C CYS A 63 9.13 11.24 3.86
N GLY A 64 9.23 11.25 2.53
CA GLY A 64 10.14 10.39 1.75
C GLY A 64 9.71 8.94 1.56
N HIS A 65 8.77 8.41 2.36
CA HIS A 65 8.42 6.98 2.33
C HIS A 65 7.61 6.59 1.09
N GLN A 66 7.82 5.37 0.62
CA GLN A 66 7.02 4.76 -0.45
C GLN A 66 6.25 3.55 0.08
N SER A 67 4.97 3.48 -0.25
CA SER A 67 4.16 2.28 0.02
C SER A 67 4.55 1.15 -0.95
N MET A 68 4.27 -0.10 -0.57
CA MET A 68 4.48 -1.27 -1.44
C MET A 68 3.76 -1.19 -2.80
N ASN A 69 2.77 -0.31 -2.94
CA ASN A 69 2.05 -0.04 -4.18
C ASN A 69 2.68 1.09 -5.02
N GLY A 70 3.91 1.50 -4.71
CA GLY A 70 4.63 2.55 -5.44
C GLY A 70 4.19 3.98 -5.14
N ARG A 71 3.19 4.21 -4.29
CA ARG A 71 2.74 5.57 -3.92
C ARG A 71 3.65 6.19 -2.87
N ARG A 72 4.12 7.42 -3.11
CA ARG A 72 4.90 8.23 -2.16
C ARG A 72 3.99 8.86 -1.09
N CYS A 73 4.48 8.90 0.14
CA CYS A 73 3.88 9.58 1.28
C CYS A 73 3.84 11.09 1.02
N THR A 74 2.68 11.71 1.23
CA THR A 74 2.48 13.17 1.11
C THR A 74 2.34 13.85 2.48
N ARG A 75 2.74 13.16 3.55
CA ARG A 75 2.74 13.70 4.91
C ARG A 75 4.07 14.40 5.16
N GLU A 76 4.09 15.40 6.03
CA GLU A 76 5.29 16.13 6.40
C GLU A 76 6.41 15.22 6.97
N ALA A 77 7.66 15.67 6.78
CA ALA A 77 8.84 15.06 7.36
C ALA A 77 8.76 15.02 8.90
N GLY A 78 9.25 13.94 9.51
CA GLY A 78 9.29 13.80 10.97
C GLY A 78 7.97 13.39 11.65
N HIS A 79 6.93 12.99 10.91
CA HIS A 79 5.67 12.57 11.52
C HIS A 79 5.82 11.30 12.38
N ALA A 80 5.31 11.34 13.61
CA ALA A 80 5.44 10.28 14.62
C ALA A 80 4.53 9.06 14.39
N ALA A 81 4.40 8.57 13.15
CA ALA A 81 3.61 7.36 12.89
C ALA A 81 4.49 6.13 12.77
N LYS A 82 4.05 5.06 13.45
CA LYS A 82 4.56 3.68 13.48
C LYS A 82 4.43 2.97 12.11
N SER A 83 4.87 3.64 11.06
CA SER A 83 4.82 3.18 9.67
C SER A 83 6.05 3.64 8.87
N HIS A 84 7.16 3.93 9.54
CA HIS A 84 8.49 3.82 8.95
C HIS A 84 8.83 2.34 8.81
N ARG A 85 8.08 1.57 8.01
CA ARG A 85 8.35 0.13 7.89
C ARG A 85 9.42 -0.18 6.85
N TYR A 86 9.63 0.70 5.88
CA TYR A 86 10.74 0.62 4.93
C TYR A 86 11.14 2.04 4.56
N SER A 87 12.32 2.45 5.04
CA SER A 87 13.07 3.61 4.54
C SER A 87 13.54 3.33 3.12
#